data_AF-A0A3D5S259-F1
#
_entry.id   AF-A0A3D5S259-F1
#
_cell.length_a   1.000
_cell.length_b   1.000
_cell.length_c   1.000
_cell.angle_alpha   90.00
_cell.angle_beta   90.00
_cell.angle_gamma   90.00
#
_symmetry.space_group_name_H-M   'P 1'
#
loop_
_entity.id
_entity.type
_entity.pdbx_description
1 polymer ?
#
loop_
_entity_poly.entity_id
_entity_poly.type
_entity_poly.pdbx_seq_one_letter_code
_entity_poly.pdbx_strand_id
1 'polypeptide(L)'
;MKSYVTASNSADYKWCPRLPGVTEIERFGGSKSVNTVIGNLEHAAFQEYYKLFRLDCLSISDPSDEWSLVTHQARLDKVLPYVINAFKEQSPSFFQHIMDNIPSLQYRLDLHHQNKVDEIMKLTNKNSWEDAVTMTLPLTIEKTIWAYNMVGRVDCIYHLPNKSLMPEDLKSHDSRFDTLIHRDSHKMQLSAYAVLLEHHFKLPVRKGRIFYTKDLSYEYFEITKKDKQEVLAIRDKVQSLLNDGLAPVLDDKLKCKHCYRQESCARIAEANVTTPTEYIPLDGECS
;
A
#
# COMPACT_ATOMS: atom_id res chain seq x y z
N MET A 1 -22.08 -15.70 -0.19
CA MET A 1 -21.10 -14.88 0.55
C MET A 1 -21.30 -13.43 0.07
N LYS A 2 -21.43 -12.40 0.92
CA LYS A 2 -21.54 -11.02 0.43
C LYS A 2 -20.20 -10.62 -0.19
N SER A 3 -20.13 -10.55 -1.52
CA SER A 3 -18.93 -10.09 -2.22
C SER A 3 -18.77 -8.59 -1.98
N TYR A 4 -17.65 -8.20 -1.38
CA TYR A 4 -17.24 -6.81 -1.25
C TYR A 4 -16.08 -6.55 -2.21
N VAL A 5 -15.96 -5.31 -2.67
CA VAL A 5 -14.86 -4.91 -3.58
C VAL A 5 -13.73 -4.30 -2.77
N THR A 6 -12.51 -4.80 -2.90
CA THR A 6 -11.36 -4.14 -2.26
C THR A 6 -10.92 -2.92 -3.08
N ALA A 7 -10.29 -1.93 -2.42
CA ALA A 7 -9.66 -0.80 -3.13
C ALA A 7 -8.65 -1.29 -4.18
N SER A 8 -7.93 -2.37 -3.89
CA SER A 8 -7.03 -3.04 -4.84
C SER A 8 -7.78 -3.63 -6.03
N ASN A 9 -8.95 -4.24 -5.84
CA ASN A 9 -9.76 -4.72 -6.97
C ASN A 9 -10.20 -3.57 -7.90
N SER A 10 -10.50 -2.39 -7.36
CA SER A 10 -10.80 -1.21 -8.20
C SER A 10 -9.58 -0.78 -9.03
N ALA A 11 -8.39 -0.79 -8.42
CA ALA A 11 -7.13 -0.51 -9.10
C ALA A 11 -6.81 -1.56 -10.18
N ASP A 12 -6.98 -2.83 -9.85
CA ASP A 12 -6.80 -3.95 -10.77
C ASP A 12 -7.75 -3.86 -11.96
N TYR A 13 -9.02 -3.52 -11.74
CA TYR A 13 -9.98 -3.34 -12.82
C TYR A 13 -9.58 -2.19 -13.75
N LYS A 14 -9.08 -1.08 -13.18
CA LYS A 14 -8.58 0.07 -13.95
C LYS A 14 -7.38 -0.32 -14.81
N TRP A 15 -6.52 -1.21 -14.31
CA TRP A 15 -5.43 -1.79 -15.09
C TRP A 15 -5.94 -2.72 -16.19
N CYS A 16 -6.67 -3.76 -15.81
CA CYS A 16 -7.19 -4.83 -16.65
C CYS A 16 -8.52 -5.35 -16.07
N PRO A 17 -9.65 -5.27 -16.80
CA PRO A 17 -10.95 -5.74 -16.30
C PRO A 17 -10.98 -7.20 -15.83
N ARG A 18 -10.12 -8.07 -16.37
CA ARG A 18 -10.03 -9.49 -15.98
C ARG A 18 -9.30 -9.71 -14.64
N LEU A 19 -8.40 -8.80 -14.26
CA LEU A 19 -7.47 -8.98 -13.15
C LEU A 19 -8.13 -9.14 -11.76
N PRO A 20 -9.24 -8.43 -11.43
CA PRO A 20 -9.94 -8.65 -10.17
C PRO A 20 -10.41 -10.10 -9.99
N GLY A 21 -10.96 -10.70 -11.06
CA GLY A 21 -11.44 -12.07 -11.02
C GLY A 21 -10.31 -13.10 -10.93
N VAL A 22 -9.20 -12.87 -11.65
CA VAL A 22 -7.98 -13.69 -11.52
C VAL A 22 -7.46 -13.66 -10.08
N THR A 23 -7.43 -12.48 -9.47
CA THR A 23 -6.99 -12.32 -8.08
C THR A 23 -7.89 -13.04 -7.08
N GLU A 24 -9.22 -13.05 -7.31
CA GLU A 24 -10.15 -13.75 -6.44
C GLU A 24 -9.98 -15.28 -6.53
N ILE A 25 -9.74 -15.84 -7.73
CA ILE A 25 -9.45 -17.26 -7.92
C ILE A 25 -8.20 -17.68 -7.13
N GLU A 26 -7.16 -16.86 -7.18
CA GLU A 26 -5.87 -17.17 -6.54
C GLU A 26 -5.78 -16.80 -5.06
N ARG A 27 -6.87 -16.29 -4.47
CA ARG A 27 -6.89 -15.74 -3.12
C ARG A 27 -6.36 -16.71 -2.05
N PHE A 28 -6.44 -18.02 -2.31
CA PHE A 28 -6.02 -19.07 -1.37
C PHE A 28 -4.84 -19.93 -1.86
N GLY A 29 -4.18 -19.59 -2.99
CA GLY A 29 -3.19 -20.49 -3.59
C GLY A 29 -1.92 -19.88 -4.20
N GLY A 30 -1.77 -18.55 -4.26
CA GLY A 30 -0.62 -17.96 -4.93
C GLY A 30 0.74 -18.28 -4.26
N SER A 31 1.75 -18.65 -5.05
CA SER A 31 3.13 -18.70 -4.57
C SER A 31 3.58 -17.30 -4.14
N LYS A 32 4.14 -17.19 -2.93
CA LYS A 32 4.76 -15.92 -2.49
C LYS A 32 6.07 -15.75 -3.24
N SER A 33 6.22 -14.63 -3.95
CA SER A 33 7.52 -14.27 -4.53
C SER A 33 8.43 -13.62 -3.48
N VAL A 34 9.74 -13.66 -3.71
CA VAL A 34 10.72 -12.93 -2.88
C VAL A 34 10.34 -11.44 -2.81
N ASN A 35 9.99 -10.83 -3.95
CA ASN A 35 9.60 -9.42 -4.01
C ASN A 35 8.37 -9.10 -3.14
N THR A 36 7.38 -9.99 -3.10
CA THR A 36 6.20 -9.83 -2.25
C THR A 36 6.56 -9.90 -0.76
N VAL A 37 7.41 -10.85 -0.38
CA VAL A 37 7.84 -11.00 1.03
C VAL A 37 8.67 -9.79 1.47
N ILE A 38 9.65 -9.37 0.66
CA ILE A 38 10.47 -8.20 0.95
C ILE A 38 9.64 -6.91 0.95
N GLY A 39 8.71 -6.74 0.01
CA GLY A 39 7.82 -5.57 0.01
C GLY A 39 6.97 -5.48 1.28
N ASN A 40 6.40 -6.60 1.74
CA ASN A 40 5.63 -6.65 2.98
C ASN A 40 6.52 -6.38 4.21
N LEU A 41 7.76 -6.88 4.23
CA LEU A 41 8.75 -6.60 5.27
C LEU A 41 9.02 -5.09 5.36
N GLU A 42 9.22 -4.44 4.21
CA GLU A 42 9.46 -3.00 4.14
C GLU A 42 8.25 -2.20 4.63
N HIS A 43 7.04 -2.54 4.19
CA HIS A 43 5.81 -1.89 4.67
C HIS A 43 5.72 -1.97 6.20
N ALA A 44 5.88 -3.17 6.76
CA ALA A 44 5.82 -3.38 8.20
C ALA A 44 6.88 -2.55 8.94
N ALA A 45 8.12 -2.51 8.44
CA ALA A 45 9.19 -1.73 9.05
C ALA A 45 8.88 -0.23 9.07
N PHE A 46 8.47 0.36 7.93
CA PHE A 46 8.11 1.79 7.88
C PHE A 46 6.90 2.12 8.75
N GLN A 47 5.87 1.26 8.76
CA GLN A 47 4.66 1.44 9.54
C GLN A 47 4.95 1.39 11.05
N GLU A 48 5.68 0.39 11.53
CA GLU A 48 6.07 0.30 12.95
C GLU A 48 7.01 1.45 13.34
N TYR A 49 7.91 1.83 12.44
CA TYR A 49 8.78 2.97 12.66
C TYR A 49 7.99 4.27 12.82
N TYR A 50 6.98 4.54 11.97
CA TYR A 50 6.11 5.71 12.11
C TYR A 50 5.32 5.72 13.40
N LYS A 51 4.81 4.57 13.86
CA LYS A 51 4.07 4.46 15.14
C LYS A 51 4.93 4.98 16.28
N LEU A 52 6.15 4.47 16.41
CA LEU A 52 7.06 4.90 17.46
C LEU A 52 7.56 6.34 17.25
N PHE A 53 7.88 6.73 16.01
CA PHE A 53 8.37 8.08 15.72
C PHE A 53 7.37 9.15 16.16
N ARG A 54 6.10 8.97 15.80
CA ARG A 54 5.06 9.90 16.19
C ARG A 54 4.90 9.97 17.70
N LEU A 55 4.93 8.82 18.39
CA LEU A 55 4.82 8.78 19.85
C LEU A 55 5.98 9.51 20.53
N ASP A 56 7.21 9.28 20.08
CA ASP A 56 8.40 9.96 20.59
C ASP A 56 8.25 11.47 20.42
N CYS A 57 7.92 11.93 19.21
CA CYS A 57 7.73 13.35 18.94
C CYS A 57 6.62 14.00 19.78
N LEU A 58 5.49 13.31 20.00
CA LEU A 58 4.40 13.87 20.81
C LEU A 58 4.67 13.83 22.33
N SER A 59 5.68 13.07 22.76
CA SER A 59 6.09 12.99 24.17
C SER A 59 7.02 14.14 24.62
N ILE A 60 7.44 14.99 23.68
CA ILE A 60 8.38 16.09 23.93
C ILE A 60 7.86 17.40 23.33
N SER A 61 8.10 18.52 24.00
CA SER A 61 7.69 19.85 23.54
C SER A 61 8.77 20.60 22.76
N ASP A 62 10.05 20.29 23.01
CA ASP A 62 11.21 20.94 22.40
C ASP A 62 12.38 19.95 22.31
N PRO A 63 12.55 19.25 21.17
CA PRO A 63 13.57 18.22 21.03
C PRO A 63 14.94 18.79 20.65
N SER A 64 15.98 18.30 21.32
CA SER A 64 17.37 18.51 20.92
C SER A 64 17.80 17.55 19.81
N ASP A 65 18.88 17.89 19.10
CA ASP A 65 19.50 16.99 18.11
C ASP A 65 19.93 15.66 18.74
N GLU A 66 20.48 15.71 19.96
CA GLU A 66 20.87 14.52 20.74
C GLU A 66 19.67 13.62 21.03
N TRP A 67 18.54 14.19 21.45
CA TRP A 67 17.31 13.44 21.68
C TRP A 67 16.84 12.73 20.40
N SER A 68 16.91 13.43 19.26
CA SER A 68 16.50 12.87 17.96
C SER A 68 17.35 11.65 17.57
N LEU A 69 18.67 11.73 17.77
CA LEU A 69 19.60 10.62 17.48
C LEU A 69 19.36 9.41 18.41
N VAL A 70 19.26 9.66 19.72
CA VAL A 70 19.07 8.59 20.72
C VAL A 70 17.74 7.87 20.51
N THR A 71 16.65 8.62 20.30
CA THR A 71 15.32 8.03 20.07
C THR A 71 15.25 7.30 18.74
N HIS A 72 15.93 7.80 17.70
CA HIS A 72 16.02 7.11 16.43
C HIS A 72 16.68 5.73 16.55
N GLN A 73 17.83 5.64 17.22
CA GLN A 73 18.50 4.35 17.42
C GLN A 73 17.62 3.40 18.24
N ALA A 74 17.04 3.89 19.33
CA ALA A 74 16.13 3.11 20.16
C ALA A 74 14.89 2.60 19.39
N ARG A 75 14.42 3.35 18.38
CA ARG A 75 13.35 2.90 17.47
C ARG A 75 13.80 1.78 16.54
N LEU A 76 14.97 1.90 15.92
CA LEU A 76 15.52 0.84 15.06
C LEU A 76 15.71 -0.47 15.84
N ASP A 77 16.25 -0.38 17.05
CA ASP A 77 16.52 -1.52 17.94
C ASP A 77 15.24 -2.25 18.37
N LYS A 78 14.08 -1.59 18.28
CA LYS A 78 12.77 -2.21 18.53
C LYS A 78 12.13 -2.73 17.23
N VAL A 79 12.11 -1.89 16.20
CA VAL A 79 11.38 -2.16 14.95
C VAL A 79 12.01 -3.30 14.16
N LEU A 80 13.32 -3.25 13.93
CA LEU A 80 13.98 -4.24 13.06
C LEU A 80 13.88 -5.65 13.65
N PRO A 81 14.21 -5.91 14.93
CA PRO A 81 14.07 -7.25 15.50
C PRO A 81 12.62 -7.75 15.51
N TYR A 82 11.66 -6.87 15.81
CA TYR A 82 10.24 -7.22 15.79
C TYR A 82 9.79 -7.70 14.40
N VAL A 83 10.09 -6.91 13.37
CA VAL A 83 9.68 -7.21 11.99
C VAL A 83 10.43 -8.43 11.44
N ILE A 84 11.73 -8.57 11.72
CA ILE A 84 12.52 -9.75 11.32
C ILE A 84 11.92 -11.03 11.91
N ASN A 85 11.61 -11.03 13.22
CA ASN A 85 11.06 -12.21 13.88
C ASN A 85 9.67 -12.57 13.34
N ALA A 86 8.79 -11.59 13.15
CA ALA A 86 7.48 -11.82 12.57
C ALA A 86 7.56 -12.47 11.17
N PHE A 87 8.47 -11.98 10.32
CA PHE A 87 8.62 -12.51 8.95
C PHE A 87 9.37 -13.84 8.90
N LYS A 88 10.29 -14.09 9.84
CA LYS A 88 10.91 -15.41 10.03
C LYS A 88 9.87 -16.48 10.30
N GLU A 89 8.89 -16.20 11.15
CA GLU A 89 7.80 -17.13 11.47
C GLU A 89 6.81 -17.29 10.31
N GLN A 90 6.44 -16.19 9.66
CA GLN A 90 5.43 -16.20 8.59
C GLN A 90 5.94 -16.70 7.23
N SER A 91 7.25 -16.61 6.99
CA SER A 91 7.89 -16.89 5.68
C SER A 91 9.31 -17.48 5.86
N PRO A 92 9.47 -18.61 6.58
CA PRO A 92 10.79 -19.14 6.96
C PRO A 92 11.68 -19.49 5.77
N SER A 93 11.10 -19.96 4.65
CA SER A 93 11.84 -20.27 3.42
C SER A 93 12.50 -19.05 2.76
N PHE A 94 12.09 -17.84 3.14
CA PHE A 94 12.61 -16.57 2.62
C PHE A 94 13.57 -15.89 3.61
N PHE A 95 13.93 -16.54 4.73
CA PHE A 95 14.67 -15.90 5.81
C PHE A 95 16.03 -15.34 5.37
N GLN A 96 16.76 -16.04 4.51
CA GLN A 96 18.03 -15.51 3.98
C GLN A 96 17.83 -14.20 3.20
N HIS A 97 16.84 -14.16 2.29
CA HIS A 97 16.52 -12.94 1.55
C HIS A 97 16.07 -11.80 2.48
N ILE A 98 15.34 -12.10 3.55
CA ILE A 98 14.97 -11.12 4.57
C ILE A 98 16.24 -10.51 5.17
N MET A 99 17.16 -11.36 5.65
CA MET A 99 18.41 -10.92 6.29
C MET A 99 19.29 -10.10 5.34
N ASP A 100 19.38 -10.51 4.07
CA ASP A 100 20.16 -9.79 3.05
C ASP A 100 19.63 -8.36 2.79
N ASN A 101 18.33 -8.13 3.01
CA ASN A 101 17.70 -6.81 2.80
C ASN A 101 17.76 -5.89 4.02
N ILE A 102 18.06 -6.39 5.23
CA ILE A 102 18.03 -5.59 6.46
C ILE A 102 19.00 -4.40 6.42
N PRO A 103 20.27 -4.53 5.99
CA PRO A 103 21.19 -3.38 5.97
C PRO A 103 20.69 -2.22 5.10
N SER A 104 20.15 -2.54 3.91
CA SER A 104 19.58 -1.54 3.00
C SER A 104 18.30 -0.91 3.55
N LEU A 105 17.46 -1.69 4.22
CA LEU A 105 16.25 -1.20 4.87
C LEU A 105 16.58 -0.26 6.03
N GLN A 106 17.53 -0.64 6.90
CA GLN A 106 18.00 0.22 7.99
C GLN A 106 18.52 1.56 7.47
N TYR A 107 19.42 1.54 6.48
CA TYR A 107 19.94 2.76 5.88
C TYR A 107 18.85 3.70 5.34
N ARG A 108 17.81 3.14 4.72
CA ARG A 108 16.67 3.92 4.22
C ARG A 108 15.79 4.47 5.33
N LEU A 109 15.63 3.75 6.44
CA LEU A 109 14.95 4.28 7.63
C LEU A 109 15.76 5.43 8.24
N ASP A 110 17.09 5.36 8.23
CA ASP A 110 17.97 6.43 8.73
C ASP A 110 17.82 7.72 7.90
N LEU A 111 17.89 7.59 6.57
CA LEU A 111 17.66 8.72 5.67
C LEU A 111 16.23 9.27 5.82
N HIS A 112 15.25 8.39 5.96
CA HIS A 112 13.86 8.79 6.13
C HIS A 112 13.65 9.57 7.44
N HIS A 113 14.27 9.13 8.53
CA HIS A 113 14.27 9.84 9.81
C HIS A 113 14.77 11.27 9.66
N GLN A 114 15.96 11.43 9.08
CA GLN A 114 16.59 12.73 8.88
C GLN A 114 15.69 13.65 8.04
N ASN A 115 15.17 13.14 6.91
CA ASN A 115 14.27 13.90 6.05
C ASN A 115 13.01 14.38 6.79
N LYS A 116 12.46 13.55 7.69
CA LYS A 116 11.26 13.89 8.47
C LYS A 116 11.54 14.86 9.59
N VAL A 117 12.66 14.73 10.30
CA VAL A 117 13.09 15.71 11.30
C VAL A 117 13.29 17.07 10.63
N ASP A 118 14.00 17.11 9.49
CA ASP A 118 14.20 18.35 8.74
C ASP A 118 12.89 18.99 8.29
N GLU A 119 11.91 18.19 7.86
CA GLU A 119 10.59 18.66 7.48
C GLU A 119 9.84 19.26 8.68
N ILE A 120 9.86 18.59 9.84
CA ILE A 120 9.25 19.07 11.08
C ILE A 120 9.92 20.39 11.51
N MET A 121 11.25 20.44 11.58
CA MET A 121 12.00 21.64 11.99
C MET A 121 11.77 22.83 11.04
N LYS A 122 11.56 22.58 9.75
CA LYS A 122 11.17 23.65 8.81
C LYS A 122 9.78 24.20 9.13
N LEU A 123 8.84 23.35 9.53
CA LEU A 123 7.46 23.72 9.84
C LEU A 123 7.30 24.42 11.19
N THR A 124 8.15 24.11 12.18
CA THR A 124 8.11 24.77 13.50
C THR A 124 8.45 26.26 13.45
N ASN A 125 9.09 26.74 12.38
CA ASN A 125 9.29 28.17 12.16
C ASN A 125 7.96 28.95 12.06
N LYS A 126 6.84 28.28 11.78
CA LYS A 126 5.53 28.90 11.54
C LYS A 126 4.38 28.25 12.32
N ASN A 127 4.62 27.11 12.96
CA ASN A 127 3.60 26.31 13.63
C ASN A 127 4.14 25.80 14.96
N SER A 128 3.27 25.32 15.84
CA SER A 128 3.72 24.60 17.03
C SER A 128 4.45 23.31 16.65
N TRP A 129 5.27 22.77 17.56
CA TRP A 129 5.89 21.46 17.41
C TRP A 129 4.86 20.36 17.11
N GLU A 130 3.76 20.35 17.88
CA GLU A 130 2.68 19.37 17.72
C GLU A 130 1.99 19.47 16.34
N ASP A 131 1.75 20.69 15.85
CA ASP A 131 1.19 20.91 14.51
C ASP A 131 2.15 20.42 13.43
N ALA A 132 3.44 20.74 13.53
CA ALA A 132 4.47 20.30 12.59
C ALA A 132 4.56 18.77 12.53
N VAL A 133 4.57 18.10 13.69
CA VAL A 133 4.53 16.63 13.80
C VAL A 133 3.25 16.06 13.18
N THR A 134 2.10 16.69 13.41
CA THR A 134 0.80 16.26 12.86
C THR A 134 0.71 16.42 11.35
N MET A 135 1.41 17.39 10.78
CA MET A 135 1.49 17.60 9.33
C MET A 135 2.48 16.64 8.65
N THR A 136 3.55 16.23 9.34
CA THR A 136 4.66 15.48 8.73
C THR A 136 4.62 13.97 8.97
N LEU A 137 4.05 13.52 10.10
CA LEU A 137 3.91 12.11 10.47
C LEU A 137 2.45 11.66 10.41
N PRO A 138 2.18 10.40 10.01
CA PRO A 138 0.81 9.93 9.78
C PRO A 138 0.01 9.94 11.07
N LEU A 139 -1.24 10.42 11.01
CA LEU A 139 -2.19 10.37 12.13
C LEU A 139 -2.59 8.92 12.44
N THR A 140 -2.82 8.13 11.40
CA THR A 140 -3.27 6.75 11.52
C THR A 140 -2.52 5.88 10.53
N ILE A 141 -2.18 4.67 10.96
CA ILE A 141 -1.41 3.69 10.20
C ILE A 141 -2.24 2.40 10.11
N GLU A 142 -2.25 1.76 8.95
CA GLU A 142 -2.98 0.51 8.63
C GLU A 142 -4.48 0.52 8.99
N LYS A 143 -5.19 1.58 8.62
CA LYS A 143 -6.63 1.67 8.92
C LYS A 143 -7.45 0.91 7.89
N THR A 144 -8.15 -0.13 8.35
CA THR A 144 -9.20 -0.79 7.55
C THR A 144 -10.52 -0.03 7.66
N ILE A 145 -11.13 0.31 6.53
CA ILE A 145 -12.38 1.06 6.43
C ILE A 145 -13.35 0.34 5.50
N TRP A 146 -14.61 0.23 5.94
CA TRP A 146 -15.70 -0.38 5.19
C TRP A 146 -16.79 0.64 4.89
N ALA A 147 -17.13 0.81 3.62
CA ALA A 147 -18.27 1.63 3.19
C ALA A 147 -18.66 1.29 1.75
N TYR A 148 -19.91 1.52 1.35
CA TYR A 148 -20.37 1.35 -0.04
C TYR A 148 -20.14 -0.05 -0.64
N ASN A 149 -20.15 -1.10 0.20
CA ASN A 149 -19.76 -2.46 -0.17
C ASN A 149 -18.31 -2.57 -0.69
N MET A 150 -17.46 -1.66 -0.23
CA MET A 150 -16.02 -1.65 -0.46
C MET A 150 -15.27 -1.74 0.86
N VAL A 151 -14.06 -2.29 0.78
CA VAL A 151 -13.08 -2.26 1.88
C VAL A 151 -11.73 -1.78 1.37
N GLY A 152 -11.05 -0.98 2.19
CA GLY A 152 -9.66 -0.59 1.94
C GLY A 152 -8.89 -0.59 3.24
N ARG A 153 -7.64 -1.09 3.18
CA ARG A 153 -6.65 -0.91 4.24
C ARG A 153 -5.70 0.18 3.77
N VAL A 154 -5.82 1.36 4.35
CA VAL A 154 -4.97 2.52 4.01
C VAL A 154 -3.70 2.41 4.83
N ASP A 155 -2.53 2.43 4.17
CA ASP A 155 -1.24 2.28 4.86
C ASP A 155 -0.98 3.43 5.83
N CYS A 156 -1.12 4.68 5.36
CA CYS A 156 -0.93 5.89 6.15
C CYS A 156 -2.01 6.94 5.86
N ILE A 157 -2.47 7.65 6.89
CA ILE A 157 -3.44 8.74 6.77
C ILE A 157 -2.85 9.99 7.42
N TYR A 158 -2.77 11.08 6.66
CA TYR A 158 -2.25 12.37 7.12
C TYR A 158 -3.35 13.41 7.29
N HIS A 159 -3.19 14.29 8.29
CA HIS A 159 -3.93 15.54 8.39
C HIS A 159 -3.21 16.63 7.61
N LEU A 160 -3.97 17.39 6.82
CA LEU A 160 -3.49 18.58 6.13
C LEU A 160 -3.95 19.84 6.88
N PRO A 161 -3.20 20.96 6.79
CA PRO A 161 -3.52 22.21 7.50
C PRO A 161 -4.93 22.75 7.25
N ASN A 162 -5.48 22.50 6.07
CA ASN A 162 -6.81 22.93 5.66
C ASN A 162 -7.95 22.01 6.18
N LYS A 163 -7.69 21.21 7.23
CA LYS A 163 -8.64 20.23 7.80
C LYS A 163 -9.13 19.21 6.77
N SER A 164 -8.25 18.82 5.84
CA SER A 164 -8.48 17.71 4.92
C SER A 164 -7.58 16.54 5.23
N LEU A 165 -7.93 15.37 4.70
CA LEU A 165 -7.14 14.16 4.84
C LEU A 165 -6.38 13.87 3.55
N MET A 166 -5.25 13.18 3.68
CA MET A 166 -4.47 12.66 2.56
C MET A 166 -4.08 11.20 2.83
N PRO A 167 -4.61 10.21 2.09
CA PRO A 167 -4.08 8.85 2.11
C PRO A 167 -2.69 8.82 1.47
N GLU A 168 -1.84 7.99 2.06
CA GLU A 168 -0.58 7.56 1.49
C GLU A 168 -0.57 6.03 1.37
N ASP A 169 -0.13 5.55 0.21
CA ASP A 169 0.08 4.13 -0.08
C ASP A 169 1.59 3.90 -0.21
N LEU A 170 2.13 2.91 0.49
CA LEU A 170 3.54 2.55 0.41
C LEU A 170 3.75 1.64 -0.80
N LYS A 171 4.85 1.82 -1.51
CA LYS A 171 5.22 0.95 -2.64
C LYS A 171 6.72 0.65 -2.62
N SER A 172 7.08 -0.63 -2.70
CA SER A 172 8.47 -1.09 -2.70
C SER A 172 8.99 -1.47 -4.09
N HIS A 173 8.60 -0.74 -5.14
CA HIS A 173 9.04 -1.02 -6.52
C HIS A 173 10.48 -0.57 -6.75
N ASP A 174 11.27 -1.41 -7.43
CA ASP A 174 12.65 -1.09 -7.83
C ASP A 174 12.71 -0.28 -9.14
N SER A 175 11.60 -0.19 -9.88
CA SER A 175 11.55 0.36 -11.24
C SER A 175 10.56 1.52 -11.34
N ARG A 176 11.08 2.72 -11.65
CA ARG A 176 10.28 3.91 -12.00
C ARG A 176 9.44 3.70 -13.26
N PHE A 177 9.87 2.81 -14.15
CA PHE A 177 9.13 2.50 -15.37
C PHE A 177 7.84 1.74 -15.05
N ASP A 178 7.90 0.72 -14.20
CA ASP A 178 6.70 -0.02 -13.80
C ASP A 178 5.73 0.90 -13.06
N THR A 179 6.24 1.76 -12.18
CA THR A 179 5.47 2.82 -11.54
C THR A 179 4.71 3.70 -12.55
N LEU A 180 5.37 4.12 -13.64
CA LEU A 180 4.75 4.96 -14.67
C LEU A 180 3.62 4.22 -15.38
N ILE A 181 3.82 2.94 -15.73
CA ILE A 181 2.76 2.17 -16.41
C ILE A 181 1.57 2.00 -15.45
N HIS A 182 1.80 1.70 -14.17
CA HIS A 182 0.76 1.48 -13.17
C HIS A 182 0.11 2.75 -12.61
N ARG A 183 0.50 3.93 -13.07
CA ARG A 183 0.07 5.23 -12.53
C ARG A 183 -1.45 5.42 -12.44
N ASP A 184 -2.22 4.97 -13.42
CA ASP A 184 -3.69 5.07 -13.38
C ASP A 184 -4.32 4.14 -12.34
N SER A 185 -3.74 2.95 -12.14
CA SER A 185 -4.18 2.01 -11.10
C SER A 185 -3.86 2.54 -9.70
N HIS A 186 -2.69 3.15 -9.55
CA HIS A 186 -2.28 3.88 -8.34
C HIS A 186 -3.26 5.01 -8.00
N LYS A 187 -3.59 5.86 -8.96
CA LYS A 187 -4.58 6.93 -8.76
C LYS A 187 -5.95 6.36 -8.40
N MET A 188 -6.37 5.26 -9.01
CA MET A 188 -7.64 4.59 -8.70
C MET A 188 -7.66 4.06 -7.26
N GLN A 189 -6.58 3.43 -6.81
CA GLN A 189 -6.45 2.94 -5.43
C GLN A 189 -6.57 4.10 -4.42
N LEU A 190 -5.82 5.18 -4.62
CA LEU A 190 -5.88 6.37 -3.77
C LEU A 190 -7.26 7.04 -3.80
N SER A 191 -7.92 7.06 -4.96
CA SER A 191 -9.28 7.59 -5.09
C SER A 191 -10.30 6.73 -4.35
N ALA A 192 -10.12 5.40 -4.34
CA ALA A 192 -10.94 4.49 -3.54
C ALA A 192 -10.74 4.72 -2.03
N TYR A 193 -9.49 4.91 -1.59
CA TYR A 193 -9.22 5.32 -0.20
C TYR A 193 -9.86 6.65 0.14
N ALA A 194 -9.83 7.63 -0.77
CA ALA A 194 -10.49 8.93 -0.56
C ALA A 194 -11.99 8.77 -0.30
N VAL A 195 -12.70 7.97 -1.09
CA VAL A 195 -14.13 7.68 -0.90
C VAL A 195 -14.40 7.07 0.49
N LEU A 196 -13.59 6.09 0.90
CA LEU A 196 -13.73 5.42 2.20
C LEU A 196 -13.43 6.36 3.37
N LEU A 197 -12.37 7.17 3.27
CA LEU A 197 -11.95 8.12 4.28
C LEU A 197 -12.97 9.25 4.48
N GLU A 198 -13.49 9.84 3.40
CA GLU A 198 -14.53 10.87 3.48
C GLU A 198 -15.80 10.33 4.15
N HIS A 199 -16.15 9.08 3.86
CA HIS A 199 -17.27 8.43 4.53
C HIS A 199 -17.02 8.26 6.03
N HIS A 200 -15.85 7.78 6.43
CA HIS A 200 -15.53 7.44 7.82
C HIS A 200 -15.30 8.67 8.69
N PHE A 201 -14.45 9.60 8.23
CA PHE A 201 -14.00 10.74 9.03
C PHE A 201 -14.82 12.01 8.81
N LYS A 202 -15.69 12.06 7.78
CA LYS A 202 -16.46 13.26 7.40
C LYS A 202 -15.57 14.48 7.09
N LEU A 203 -14.32 14.24 6.72
CA LEU A 203 -13.36 15.25 6.29
C LEU A 203 -13.07 15.07 4.80
N PRO A 204 -12.87 16.16 4.04
CA PRO A 204 -12.60 16.06 2.61
C PRO A 204 -11.24 15.40 2.34
N VAL A 205 -11.15 14.67 1.22
CA VAL A 205 -9.91 14.12 0.66
C VAL A 205 -9.80 14.59 -0.78
N ARG A 206 -8.83 15.47 -1.04
CA ARG A 206 -8.60 16.05 -2.37
C ARG A 206 -7.24 15.69 -2.96
N LYS A 207 -6.38 15.06 -2.16
CA LYS A 207 -5.05 14.63 -2.56
C LYS A 207 -4.78 13.25 -2.00
N GLY A 208 -3.97 12.48 -2.69
CA GLY A 208 -3.32 11.27 -2.19
C GLY A 208 -1.87 11.27 -2.64
N ARG A 209 -1.05 10.43 -2.03
CA ARG A 209 0.33 10.23 -2.50
C ARG A 209 0.76 8.78 -2.42
N ILE A 210 1.76 8.43 -3.22
CA ILE A 210 2.53 7.21 -3.04
C ILE A 210 3.86 7.58 -2.43
N PHE A 211 4.30 6.79 -1.46
CA PHE A 211 5.65 6.82 -0.94
C PHE A 211 6.41 5.59 -1.44
N TYR A 212 7.43 5.82 -2.27
CA TYR A 212 8.28 4.77 -2.79
C TYR A 212 9.39 4.47 -1.78
N THR A 213 9.27 3.34 -1.06
CA THR A 213 10.15 3.03 0.07
C THR A 213 11.59 2.78 -0.37
N LYS A 214 11.82 2.33 -1.60
CA LYS A 214 13.15 2.00 -2.14
C LYS A 214 14.03 3.22 -2.41
N ASP A 215 13.45 4.30 -2.95
CA ASP A 215 14.16 5.54 -3.29
C ASP A 215 13.74 6.76 -2.47
N LEU A 216 12.86 6.55 -1.49
CA LEU A 216 12.34 7.54 -0.54
C LEU A 216 11.62 8.72 -1.19
N SER A 217 11.16 8.57 -2.43
CA SER A 217 10.46 9.62 -3.14
C SER A 217 8.94 9.55 -2.99
N TYR A 218 8.29 10.66 -3.32
CA TYR A 218 6.83 10.76 -3.30
C TYR A 218 6.27 11.08 -4.69
N GLU A 219 5.13 10.51 -5.01
CA GLU A 219 4.30 10.93 -6.14
C GLU A 219 2.93 11.38 -5.64
N TYR A 220 2.52 12.59 -6.03
CA TYR A 220 1.29 13.21 -5.58
C TYR A 220 0.20 13.13 -6.65
N PHE A 221 -1.03 12.90 -6.20
CA PHE A 221 -2.21 12.79 -7.04
C PHE A 221 -3.30 13.73 -6.54
N GLU A 222 -3.82 14.56 -7.43
CA GLU A 222 -5.06 15.29 -7.18
C GLU A 222 -6.26 14.34 -7.37
N ILE A 223 -7.19 14.36 -6.41
CA ILE A 223 -8.38 13.50 -6.36
C ILE A 223 -9.62 14.38 -6.50
N THR A 224 -10.25 14.28 -7.67
CA THR A 224 -11.43 15.06 -8.02
C THR A 224 -12.72 14.35 -7.66
N LYS A 225 -13.85 15.07 -7.72
CA LYS A 225 -15.19 14.46 -7.60
C LYS A 225 -15.45 13.41 -8.69
N LYS A 226 -14.93 13.63 -9.90
CA LYS A 226 -15.04 12.69 -11.02
C LYS A 226 -14.33 11.37 -10.71
N ASP A 227 -13.12 11.44 -10.16
CA ASP A 227 -12.36 10.24 -9.77
C ASP A 227 -13.15 9.40 -8.74
N LYS A 228 -13.77 10.05 -7.74
CA LYS A 228 -14.60 9.38 -6.73
C LYS A 228 -15.87 8.75 -7.31
N GLN A 229 -16.50 9.40 -8.29
CA GLN A 229 -17.63 8.83 -9.01
C GLN A 229 -17.21 7.63 -9.86
N GLU A 230 -16.04 7.69 -10.49
CA GLU A 230 -15.48 6.57 -11.25
C GLU A 230 -15.21 5.36 -10.36
N VAL A 231 -14.69 5.55 -9.14
CA VAL A 231 -14.51 4.47 -8.15
C VAL A 231 -15.81 3.71 -7.90
N LEU A 232 -16.92 4.43 -7.62
CA LEU A 232 -18.21 3.80 -7.34
C LEU A 232 -18.76 3.05 -8.57
N ALA A 233 -18.56 3.61 -9.78
CA ALA A 233 -18.94 2.94 -11.02
C ALA A 233 -18.10 1.68 -11.29
N ILE A 234 -16.79 1.71 -11.01
CA ILE A 234 -15.90 0.55 -11.15
C ILE A 234 -16.25 -0.51 -10.10
N ARG A 235 -16.58 -0.12 -8.87
CA ARG A 235 -17.07 -1.07 -7.86
C ARG A 235 -18.26 -1.86 -8.39
N ASP A 236 -19.25 -1.21 -9.00
CA ASP A 236 -20.42 -1.92 -9.53
C ASP A 236 -20.04 -2.91 -10.64
N LYS A 237 -19.11 -2.51 -11.51
CA LYS A 237 -18.59 -3.39 -12.58
C LYS A 237 -17.81 -4.58 -12.03
N VAL A 238 -16.95 -4.36 -11.04
CA VAL A 238 -16.21 -5.45 -10.38
C VAL A 238 -17.16 -6.40 -9.69
N GLN A 239 -18.18 -5.87 -9.00
CA GLN A 239 -19.16 -6.71 -8.33
C GLN A 239 -19.97 -7.56 -9.32
N SER A 240 -20.36 -7.00 -10.47
CA SER A 240 -20.97 -7.77 -11.57
C SER A 240 -20.01 -8.85 -12.06
N LEU A 241 -18.77 -8.49 -12.37
CA LEU A 241 -17.74 -9.43 -12.86
C LEU A 241 -17.48 -10.60 -11.90
N LEU A 242 -17.44 -10.34 -10.60
CA LEU A 242 -17.25 -11.40 -9.61
C LEU A 242 -18.46 -12.35 -9.50
N ASN A 243 -19.64 -11.94 -9.97
CA ASN A 243 -20.85 -12.78 -10.02
C ASN A 243 -21.05 -13.46 -11.39
N ASP A 244 -20.75 -12.75 -12.49
CA ASP A 244 -21.10 -13.14 -13.86
C ASP A 244 -19.99 -13.94 -14.56
N GLY A 245 -18.75 -13.88 -14.05
CA GLY A 245 -17.59 -14.58 -14.60
C GLY A 245 -16.50 -13.64 -15.13
N LEU A 246 -15.35 -14.22 -15.48
CA LEU A 246 -14.15 -13.47 -15.87
C LEU A 246 -14.33 -12.73 -17.21
N ALA A 247 -13.91 -11.45 -17.25
CA ALA A 247 -13.73 -10.73 -18.51
C ALA A 247 -12.69 -11.43 -19.42
N PRO A 248 -12.75 -11.25 -20.75
CA PRO A 248 -11.76 -11.81 -21.67
C PRO A 248 -10.33 -11.33 -21.37
N VAL A 249 -9.34 -12.08 -21.84
CA VAL A 249 -7.94 -11.65 -21.76
C VAL A 249 -7.77 -10.31 -22.49
N LEU A 250 -7.10 -9.36 -21.84
CA LEU A 250 -6.90 -8.03 -22.38
C LEU A 250 -5.96 -8.08 -23.59
N ASP A 251 -6.40 -7.50 -24.72
CA ASP A 251 -5.57 -7.30 -25.90
C ASP A 251 -4.69 -6.03 -25.75
N ASP A 252 -3.81 -6.05 -24.76
CA ASP A 252 -2.79 -5.03 -24.52
C ASP A 252 -1.49 -5.71 -24.10
N LYS A 253 -0.60 -5.92 -25.07
CA LYS A 253 0.66 -6.65 -24.86
C LYS A 253 1.56 -5.98 -23.83
N LEU A 254 1.53 -4.64 -23.74
CA LEU A 254 2.36 -3.91 -22.78
C LEU A 254 1.86 -4.17 -21.37
N LYS A 255 0.56 -3.98 -21.12
CA LYS A 255 -0.02 -4.26 -19.80
C LYS A 255 0.12 -5.73 -19.40
N CYS A 256 -0.06 -6.66 -20.35
CA CYS A 256 0.08 -8.08 -20.06
C CYS A 256 1.53 -8.46 -19.71
N LYS A 257 2.53 -7.90 -20.40
CA LYS A 257 3.96 -8.14 -20.11
C LYS A 257 4.38 -7.62 -18.72
N HIS A 258 3.76 -6.54 -18.24
CA HIS A 258 4.04 -5.95 -16.93
C HIS A 258 3.00 -6.36 -15.86
N CYS A 259 2.16 -7.36 -16.14
CA CYS A 259 1.17 -7.84 -15.19
C CYS A 259 1.79 -8.84 -14.23
N TYR A 260 1.72 -8.56 -12.93
CA TYR A 260 2.21 -9.46 -11.87
C TYR A 260 1.44 -10.79 -11.78
N ARG A 261 0.31 -10.93 -12.50
CA ARG A 261 -0.48 -12.17 -12.62
C ARG A 261 -0.47 -12.77 -14.03
N GLN A 262 0.50 -12.41 -14.88
CA GLN A 262 0.52 -12.86 -16.28
C GLN A 262 0.47 -14.39 -16.40
N GLU A 263 1.34 -15.10 -15.67
CA GLU A 263 1.43 -16.57 -15.70
C GLU A 263 0.14 -17.23 -15.23
N SER A 264 -0.41 -16.75 -14.12
CA SER A 264 -1.68 -17.23 -13.58
C SER A 264 -2.85 -16.96 -14.52
N CYS A 265 -2.90 -15.78 -15.13
CA CYS A 265 -3.92 -15.46 -16.12
C CYS A 265 -3.86 -16.39 -17.33
N ALA A 266 -2.65 -16.76 -17.79
CA ALA A 266 -2.46 -17.69 -18.89
C ALA A 266 -2.97 -19.10 -18.53
N ARG A 267 -2.57 -19.63 -17.37
CA ARG A 267 -3.05 -20.93 -16.86
C ARG A 267 -4.57 -20.99 -16.72
N ILE A 268 -5.19 -19.96 -16.14
CA ILE A 268 -6.65 -19.87 -15.99
C ILE A 268 -7.34 -19.87 -17.37
N ALA A 269 -6.76 -19.17 -18.35
CA ALA A 269 -7.30 -19.14 -19.71
C ALA A 269 -7.19 -20.52 -20.40
N GLU A 270 -6.08 -21.22 -20.24
CA GLU A 270 -5.88 -22.58 -20.77
C GLU A 270 -6.82 -23.60 -20.13
N ALA A 271 -7.08 -23.48 -18.83
CA ALA A 271 -8.00 -24.33 -18.08
C ALA A 271 -9.49 -24.04 -18.37
N ASN A 272 -9.81 -23.04 -19.20
CA ASN A 272 -11.17 -22.59 -19.49
C ASN A 272 -12.01 -22.25 -18.24
N VAL A 273 -11.35 -21.80 -17.17
CA VAL A 273 -12.05 -21.38 -15.95
C VAL A 273 -12.73 -20.03 -16.20
N THR A 274 -14.04 -20.01 -15.96
CA THR A 274 -14.90 -18.86 -16.28
C THR A 274 -15.47 -18.18 -15.05
N THR A 275 -15.49 -18.84 -13.89
CA THR A 275 -16.05 -18.27 -12.65
C THR A 275 -15.03 -18.27 -11.50
N PRO A 276 -15.00 -17.22 -10.65
CA PRO A 276 -14.07 -17.16 -9.53
C PRO A 276 -14.22 -18.24 -8.45
N THR A 277 -15.30 -19.03 -8.50
CA THR A 277 -15.61 -20.08 -7.51
C THR A 277 -14.98 -21.44 -7.83
N GLU A 278 -14.43 -21.63 -9.02
CA GLU A 278 -13.68 -22.84 -9.36
C GLU A 278 -12.26 -22.71 -8.77
N TYR A 279 -12.03 -23.35 -7.62
CA TYR A 279 -10.68 -23.45 -7.05
C TYR A 279 -9.78 -24.22 -8.03
N ILE A 280 -8.69 -23.59 -8.47
CA ILE A 280 -7.63 -24.25 -9.23
C ILE A 280 -6.48 -24.53 -8.26
N PRO A 281 -6.17 -25.80 -7.95
CA PRO A 281 -4.96 -26.13 -7.21
C PRO A 281 -3.74 -25.63 -7.98
N LEU A 282 -2.88 -24.85 -7.32
CA LEU A 282 -1.68 -24.29 -7.95
C LEU A 282 -0.46 -25.21 -7.86
N ASP A 283 -0.62 -26.33 -7.16
CA ASP A 283 0.35 -27.40 -7.06
C ASP A 283 0.04 -28.39 -8.18
N GLY A 284 0.82 -28.32 -9.27
CA GLY A 284 0.75 -29.33 -10.32
C GLY A 284 0.95 -30.71 -9.71
N GLU A 285 0.11 -31.66 -10.10
CA GLU A 285 0.31 -33.07 -9.84
C GLU A 285 1.72 -33.46 -10.30
N CYS A 286 2.63 -33.69 -9.34
CA CYS A 286 3.73 -34.61 -9.58
C CYS A 286 3.11 -36.00 -9.52
N SER A 287 3.03 -36.62 -10.70
CA SER A 287 2.79 -38.05 -10.90
C SER A 287 3.73 -38.94 -10.11
#